data_AF-A0A521VNG5-F1
#
_entry.id   AF-A0A521VNG5-F1
#
_cell.length_a   1.000
_cell.length_b   1.000
_cell.length_c   1.000
_cell.angle_alpha   90.00
_cell.angle_beta   90.00
_cell.angle_gamma   90.00
#
_symmetry.space_group_name_H-M   'P 1'
#
loop_
_entity.id
_entity.type
_entity.pdbx_description
1 polymer ?
#
loop_
_entity_poly.entity_id
_entity_poly.type
_entity_poly.pdbx_seq_one_letter_code
_entity_poly.pdbx_strand_id
1 'polypeptide(L)'
;MTDRWLHLVEQLEDEIEREWRGEPVFGVGHSLGGYLTLLAAVRRPELFRAIVLLDAPVIGAVKGRLLGASKRFGIVDRVTPAGATRDRRSHWPSREDARAHLRSRKLFRHFAEECLDDYVRH
;
A
#
# COMPACT_ATOMS: atom_id res chain seq x y z
N MET A 1 -6.92 -7.95 -19.77
CA MET A 1 -6.10 -7.72 -18.56
C MET A 1 -7.01 -7.06 -17.55
N THR A 2 -7.50 -7.80 -16.56
CA THR A 2 -8.30 -7.24 -15.46
C THR A 2 -7.42 -6.29 -14.66
N ASP A 3 -7.89 -5.07 -14.40
CA ASP A 3 -7.18 -4.10 -13.55
C ASP A 3 -7.13 -4.68 -12.12
N ARG A 4 -6.01 -5.31 -11.77
CA ARG A 4 -5.78 -6.06 -10.51
C ARG A 4 -6.16 -5.29 -9.22
N TRP A 5 -6.30 -3.99 -9.32
CA TRP A 5 -6.59 -3.10 -8.21
C TRP A 5 -8.08 -3.06 -7.88
N LEU A 6 -8.97 -3.26 -8.88
CA LEU A 6 -10.41 -3.35 -8.64
C LEU A 6 -10.75 -4.58 -7.78
N HIS A 7 -10.10 -5.71 -8.03
CA HIS A 7 -10.26 -6.89 -7.18
C HIS A 7 -9.77 -6.68 -5.74
N LEU A 8 -8.73 -5.86 -5.53
CA LEU A 8 -8.28 -5.51 -4.18
C LEU A 8 -9.26 -4.57 -3.47
N VAL A 9 -9.95 -3.71 -4.22
CA VAL A 9 -11.03 -2.87 -3.69
C VAL A 9 -12.23 -3.72 -3.30
N GLU A 10 -12.66 -4.64 -4.16
CA GLU A 10 -13.75 -5.59 -3.87
C GLU A 10 -13.42 -6.44 -2.64
N GLN A 11 -12.20 -6.98 -2.55
CA GLN A 11 -11.77 -7.74 -1.39
C GLN A 11 -11.79 -6.90 -0.09
N LEU A 12 -11.39 -5.62 -0.16
CA LEU A 12 -11.46 -4.71 0.99
C LEU A 12 -12.91 -4.43 1.40
N GLU A 13 -13.81 -4.20 0.44
CA GLU A 13 -15.24 -4.02 0.67
C GLU A 13 -15.84 -5.25 1.38
N ASP A 14 -15.59 -6.45 0.85
CA ASP A 14 -16.08 -7.72 1.40
C ASP A 14 -15.55 -7.99 2.82
N GLU A 15 -14.30 -7.64 3.07
CA GLU A 15 -13.65 -7.82 4.37
C GLU A 15 -14.24 -6.89 5.43
N ILE A 16 -14.52 -5.63 5.07
CA ILE A 16 -15.20 -4.68 5.96
C ILE A 16 -16.60 -5.20 6.30
N GLU A 17 -17.39 -5.60 5.30
CA GLU A 17 -18.74 -6.11 5.53
C GLU A 17 -18.76 -7.36 6.42
N ARG A 18 -17.83 -8.29 6.18
CA ARG A 18 -17.72 -9.54 6.93
C ARG A 18 -17.32 -9.31 8.38
N GLU A 19 -16.29 -8.50 8.63
CA GLU A 19 -15.77 -8.29 9.98
C GLU A 19 -16.67 -7.38 10.82
N TRP A 20 -17.26 -6.36 10.19
CA TRP A 20 -18.05 -5.33 10.88
C TRP A 20 -19.55 -5.54 10.73
N ARG A 21 -19.98 -6.64 10.09
CA ARG A 21 -21.38 -7.07 9.95
C ARG A 21 -22.30 -5.98 9.36
N GLY A 22 -21.75 -5.20 8.43
CA GLY A 22 -22.47 -4.10 7.78
C GLY A 22 -22.48 -2.77 8.55
N GLU A 23 -21.82 -2.68 9.71
CA GLU A 23 -21.64 -1.39 10.40
C GLU A 23 -20.54 -0.55 9.73
N PRO A 24 -20.77 0.76 9.49
CA PRO A 24 -19.79 1.61 8.84
C PRO A 24 -18.56 1.86 9.72
N VAL A 25 -17.37 1.86 9.09
CA VAL A 25 -16.08 1.93 9.77
C VAL A 25 -15.36 3.27 9.57
N PHE A 26 -14.33 3.53 10.38
CA PHE A 26 -13.35 4.57 10.10
C PHE A 26 -12.19 3.95 9.31
N GLY A 27 -12.03 4.31 8.04
CA GLY A 27 -10.98 3.79 7.18
C GLY A 27 -9.68 4.59 7.32
N VAL A 28 -8.54 3.92 7.54
CA VAL A 28 -7.23 4.58 7.53
C VAL A 28 -6.34 3.87 6.52
N GLY A 29 -5.83 4.60 5.54
CA GLY A 29 -5.01 4.00 4.48
C GLY A 29 -3.79 4.85 4.14
N HIS A 30 -2.64 4.19 4.06
CA HIS A 30 -1.38 4.81 3.64
C HIS A 30 -1.01 4.43 2.20
N SER A 31 -0.53 5.39 1.40
CA SER A 31 -0.05 5.17 0.03
C SER A 31 -1.04 4.35 -0.83
N LEU A 32 -0.69 3.11 -1.23
CA LEU A 32 -1.59 2.20 -1.95
C LEU A 32 -2.87 1.90 -1.15
N GLY A 33 -2.75 1.60 0.14
CA GLY A 33 -3.90 1.33 1.00
C GLY A 33 -4.85 2.52 1.04
N GLY A 34 -4.32 3.74 1.10
CA GLY A 34 -5.13 4.96 1.02
C GLY A 34 -5.87 5.13 -0.30
N TYR A 35 -5.23 4.77 -1.42
CA TYR A 35 -5.89 4.78 -2.72
C TYR A 35 -7.02 3.74 -2.80
N LEU A 36 -6.80 2.53 -2.30
CA LEU A 36 -7.84 1.49 -2.24
C LEU A 36 -9.00 1.89 -1.33
N THR A 37 -8.71 2.42 -0.13
CA THR A 37 -9.72 2.94 0.81
C THR A 37 -10.54 4.07 0.18
N LEU A 38 -9.90 4.98 -0.56
CA LEU A 38 -10.61 6.04 -1.27
C LEU A 38 -11.54 5.48 -2.36
N LEU A 39 -11.05 4.54 -3.17
CA LEU A 39 -11.88 3.91 -4.21
C LEU A 39 -13.06 3.14 -3.63
N ALA A 40 -12.85 2.38 -2.55
CA ALA A 40 -13.91 1.68 -1.82
C ALA A 40 -14.94 2.66 -1.27
N ALA A 41 -14.50 3.75 -0.63
CA ALA A 41 -15.40 4.76 -0.06
C ALA A 41 -16.20 5.53 -1.14
N VAL A 42 -15.65 5.70 -2.35
CA VAL A 42 -16.40 6.30 -3.48
C VAL A 42 -17.45 5.33 -4.03
N ARG A 43 -17.15 4.03 -4.08
CA ARG A 43 -18.07 2.99 -4.60
C ARG A 43 -19.18 2.64 -3.61
N ARG A 44 -18.83 2.55 -2.33
CA ARG A 44 -19.67 2.09 -1.22
C ARG A 44 -19.54 3.05 -0.03
N PRO A 45 -19.99 4.31 -0.16
CA PRO A 45 -19.86 5.31 0.92
C PRO A 45 -20.53 4.89 2.22
N GLU A 46 -21.57 4.06 2.15
CA GLU A 46 -22.28 3.48 3.28
C GLU A 46 -21.41 2.58 4.18
N LEU A 47 -20.26 2.09 3.69
CA LEU A 47 -19.33 1.29 4.50
C LEU A 47 -18.42 2.14 5.38
N PHE A 48 -18.41 3.46 5.21
CA PHE A 48 -17.45 4.34 5.87
C PHE A 48 -18.12 5.52 6.58
N ARG A 49 -17.75 5.73 7.84
CA ARG A 49 -18.10 6.96 8.59
C ARG A 49 -17.18 8.12 8.27
N ALA A 50 -15.90 7.82 8.12
CA ALA A 50 -14.90 8.75 7.58
C ALA A 50 -13.68 7.96 7.10
N ILE A 51 -12.86 8.62 6.28
CA ILE A 51 -11.58 8.08 5.82
C ILE A 51 -10.43 9.03 6.14
N VAL A 52 -9.28 8.47 6.52
CA VAL A 52 -8.02 9.18 6.74
C VAL A 52 -7.00 8.65 5.74
N LEU A 53 -6.48 9.55 4.91
CA LEU A 53 -5.52 9.24 3.87
C LEU A 53 -4.13 9.73 4.28
N LEU A 54 -3.20 8.81 4.48
CA LEU A 54 -1.81 9.10 4.86
C LEU A 54 -0.93 9.02 3.62
N ASP A 55 -0.48 10.16 3.10
CA ASP A 55 0.36 10.24 1.90
C ASP A 55 -0.15 9.40 0.71
N ALA A 56 -1.49 9.28 0.60
CA ALA A 56 -2.12 8.59 -0.51
C ALA A 56 -1.99 9.48 -1.76
N PRO A 57 -1.41 8.99 -2.87
CA PRO A 57 -1.43 9.74 -4.10
C PRO A 57 -2.87 9.78 -4.60
N VAL A 58 -3.61 10.84 -4.26
CA VAL A 58 -4.91 11.13 -4.87
C VAL A 58 -4.62 11.61 -6.28
N ILE A 59 -4.50 10.65 -7.19
CA ILE A 59 -4.24 10.90 -8.61
C ILE A 59 -5.52 11.50 -9.19
N GLY A 60 -5.65 12.82 -9.14
CA GLY A 60 -6.68 13.52 -9.92
C GLY A 60 -6.60 13.10 -11.39
N ALA A 61 -7.75 13.12 -12.10
CA ALA A 61 -7.93 12.60 -13.45
C ALA A 61 -6.84 13.00 -14.47
N VAL A 62 -6.17 14.14 -14.26
CA VAL A 62 -5.06 14.66 -15.08
C VAL A 62 -3.77 13.83 -14.95
N LYS A 63 -3.39 13.39 -13.74
CA LYS A 63 -2.20 12.53 -13.56
C LYS A 63 -2.44 11.10 -14.03
N GLY A 64 -3.68 10.61 -14.01
CA GLY A 64 -4.05 9.29 -14.55
C GLY A 64 -3.84 9.21 -16.06
N ARG A 65 -4.15 10.29 -16.79
CA ARG A 65 -3.87 10.41 -18.24
C ARG A 65 -2.37 10.47 -18.55
N LEU A 66 -1.57 11.15 -17.72
CA LEU A 66 -0.11 11.17 -17.86
C LEU A 66 0.53 9.80 -17.58
N LEU A 67 0.05 9.07 -16.57
CA LEU A 67 0.55 7.73 -16.23
C LEU A 67 0.14 6.68 -17.28
N GLY A 68 -1.04 6.85 -17.89
CA GLY A 68 -1.48 6.07 -19.04
C GLY A 68 -0.65 6.34 -20.30
N ALA A 69 -0.24 7.58 -20.53
CA ALA A 69 0.67 7.95 -21.63
C ALA A 69 2.09 7.42 -21.41
N SER A 70 2.60 7.41 -20.18
CA SER A 70 3.94 6.86 -19.87
C SER A 70 4.03 5.35 -20.01
N LYS A 71 2.91 4.61 -19.86
CA LYS A 71 2.85 3.18 -20.20
C LYS A 71 3.05 2.92 -21.71
N ARG A 72 2.80 3.89 -22.59
CA ARG A 72 2.90 3.74 -24.06
C ARG A 72 4.29 4.04 -24.62
N PHE A 73 5.18 4.66 -23.85
CA PHE A 73 6.52 5.10 -24.32
C PHE A 73 7.70 4.28 -23.80
N GLY A 74 7.49 3.13 -23.15
CA GLY A 74 8.57 2.17 -22.88
C GLY A 74 9.67 2.64 -21.91
N ILE A 75 9.47 3.74 -21.17
CA ILE A 75 10.40 4.20 -20.12
C ILE A 75 10.03 3.58 -18.77
N VAL A 76 9.81 2.27 -18.75
CA VAL A 76 9.33 1.54 -17.55
C VAL A 76 10.39 0.59 -16.98
N ASP A 77 11.65 0.66 -17.44
CA ASP A 77 12.74 -0.16 -16.89
C ASP A 77 13.73 0.60 -15.99
N ARG A 78 13.63 1.93 -15.89
CA ARG A 78 14.54 2.72 -15.03
C ARG A 78 13.88 3.30 -13.77
N VAL A 79 12.56 3.16 -13.64
CA VAL A 79 11.76 3.74 -12.54
C VAL A 79 10.81 2.70 -11.90
N THR A 80 10.81 1.46 -12.35
CA THR A 80 10.03 0.39 -11.70
C THR A 80 10.77 -0.14 -10.47
N PRO A 81 10.10 -0.31 -9.32
CA PRO A 81 10.66 -0.97 -8.14
C PRO A 81 11.06 -2.43 -8.37
N ALA A 82 10.79 -2.99 -9.55
CA ALA A 82 11.06 -4.37 -9.92
C ALA A 82 12.54 -4.75 -9.81
N GLY A 83 13.47 -3.79 -9.98
CA GLY A 83 14.89 -3.99 -9.68
C GLY A 83 15.20 -4.03 -8.18
N ALA A 84 14.51 -3.21 -7.38
CA ALA A 84 14.73 -3.12 -5.93
C ALA A 84 14.13 -4.31 -5.15
N THR A 85 13.11 -4.98 -5.69
CA THR A 85 12.53 -6.19 -5.09
C THR A 85 13.28 -7.47 -5.45
N ARG A 86 14.02 -7.50 -6.56
CA ARG A 86 14.74 -8.71 -6.99
C ARG A 86 15.90 -9.10 -6.05
N ASP A 87 16.50 -8.11 -5.38
CA ASP A 87 17.55 -8.30 -4.37
C ASP A 87 17.05 -8.08 -2.93
N ARG A 88 15.73 -8.02 -2.73
CA ARG A 88 15.17 -7.83 -1.40
C ARG A 88 15.28 -9.13 -0.63
N ARG A 89 16.35 -9.24 0.16
CA ARG A 89 16.56 -10.32 1.12
C ARG A 89 15.27 -10.55 1.92
N SER A 90 14.78 -11.78 1.91
CA SER A 90 13.58 -12.23 2.63
C SER A 90 13.90 -13.22 3.76
N HIS A 91 15.16 -13.69 3.85
CA HIS A 91 15.62 -14.63 4.87
C HIS A 91 16.87 -14.09 5.57
N TRP A 92 16.89 -14.21 6.89
CA TRP A 92 18.02 -13.85 7.74
C TRP A 92 18.34 -15.00 8.70
N PRO A 93 19.61 -15.17 9.10
CA PRO A 93 20.01 -16.20 10.05
C PRO A 93 19.43 -15.98 11.45
N SER A 94 19.19 -14.71 11.82
CA SER A 94 18.60 -14.33 13.10
C SER A 94 17.74 -13.07 12.98
N ARG A 95 16.91 -12.82 14.00
CA ARG A 95 16.14 -11.57 14.12
C ARG A 95 17.06 -10.37 14.29
N GLU A 96 18.17 -10.53 15.00
CA GLU A 96 19.18 -9.49 15.20
C GLU A 96 19.83 -9.09 13.87
N ASP A 97 20.14 -10.06 13.01
CA ASP A 97 20.66 -9.80 11.66
C ASP A 97 19.65 -9.08 10.77
N ALA A 98 18.36 -9.44 10.87
CA ALA A 98 17.29 -8.76 10.17
C ALA A 98 17.15 -7.30 10.63
N ARG A 99 17.15 -7.07 11.95
CA ARG A 99 17.08 -5.74 12.56
C ARG A 99 18.26 -4.86 12.13
N ALA A 100 19.49 -5.37 12.24
CA ALA A 100 20.70 -4.65 11.85
C ALA A 100 20.68 -4.30 10.35
N HIS A 101 20.26 -5.25 9.52
CA HIS A 101 20.11 -5.01 8.08
C HIS A 101 19.06 -3.93 7.77
N LEU A 102 17.88 -4.02 8.36
CA LEU A 102 16.79 -3.09 8.10
C LEU A 102 17.13 -1.68 8.58
N ARG A 103 17.75 -1.53 9.77
CA ARG A 103 18.24 -0.22 10.27
C ARG A 103 19.19 0.48 9.31
N SER A 104 20.01 -0.27 8.58
CA SER A 104 20.92 0.31 7.59
C SER A 104 20.17 0.93 6.39
N ARG A 105 18.93 0.53 6.13
CA ARG A 105 18.12 0.99 4.99
C ARG A 105 17.46 2.33 5.30
N LYS A 106 17.47 3.23 4.32
CA LYS A 106 16.90 4.58 4.44
C LYS A 106 15.43 4.59 4.87
N LEU A 107 14.65 3.59 4.43
CA LEU A 107 13.21 3.47 4.76
C LEU A 107 12.96 3.22 6.26
N PHE A 108 13.76 2.39 6.90
CA PHE A 108 13.56 1.98 8.29
C PHE A 108 14.41 2.78 9.28
N ARG A 109 15.32 3.63 8.80
CA ARG A 109 16.23 4.42 9.63
C ARG A 109 15.52 5.28 10.69
N HIS A 110 14.33 5.78 10.37
CA HIS A 110 13.57 6.67 11.24
C HIS A 110 12.36 5.98 11.90
N PHE A 111 12.24 4.66 11.78
CA PHE A 111 11.23 3.92 12.53
C PHE A 111 11.57 4.00 14.02
N ALA A 112 10.53 4.14 14.84
CA ALA A 112 10.67 3.92 16.28
C ALA A 112 11.23 2.51 16.53
N GLU A 113 11.99 2.32 17.61
CA GLU A 113 12.67 1.06 17.86
C GLU A 113 11.66 -0.09 17.97
N GLU A 114 10.54 0.18 18.64
CA GLU A 114 9.44 -0.73 18.87
C GLU A 114 8.77 -1.15 17.55
N CYS A 115 8.54 -0.21 16.63
CA CYS A 115 7.95 -0.51 15.33
C CYS A 115 8.85 -1.39 14.46
N LEU A 116 10.16 -1.17 14.52
CA LEU A 116 11.11 -2.02 13.79
C LEU A 116 11.17 -3.43 14.40
N ASP A 117 11.11 -3.53 15.72
CA ASP A 117 11.15 -4.80 16.43
C ASP A 117 9.88 -5.63 16.14
N ASP A 118 8.71 -5.00 16.10
CA ASP A 118 7.48 -5.65 15.67
C ASP A 118 7.52 -6.05 14.19
N TYR A 119 8.10 -5.21 13.32
CA TYR A 119 8.27 -5.53 11.90
C TYR A 119 9.20 -6.73 11.64
N VAL A 120 10.20 -6.95 12.50
CA VAL A 120 11.10 -8.11 12.43
C VAL A 120 10.49 -9.35 13.10
N ARG A 121 9.44 -9.17 13.91
CA ARG A 121 8.78 -10.26 14.63
C ARG A 121 7.93 -11.13 13.69
N HIS A 122 7.24 -10.50 12.74
CA HIS A 122 6.22 -11.09 11.86
C HIS A 122 6.65 -11.09 10.39
#